data_AF-A0A3R8S8W7-F1
#
_entry.id   AF-A0A3R8S8W7-F1
#
_cell.length_a   1.000
_cell.length_b   1.000
_cell.length_c   1.000
_cell.angle_alpha   90.00
_cell.angle_beta   90.00
_cell.angle_gamma   90.00
#
_symmetry.space_group_name_H-M   'P 1'
#
loop_
_entity.id
_entity.type
_entity.pdbx_description
1 polymer ?
#
loop_
_entity_poly.entity_id
_entity_poly.type
_entity_poly.pdbx_seq_one_letter_code
_entity_poly.pdbx_strand_id
1 'polypeptide(L)'
;MKYRQTLALAAGLAMTSLAQAQIFISEPGSNGFNVETSIFNGTSFDITKITFDFTNTLTLDDSHVVIDGAGPQSFTTPAGGTATYFGSGAVFGFNFTSFNTADLFKFRWDPDSAIDDEYGATGLDFIGAKITAVTSNGTYSGVFGRSGNSLDVFAVLTPVPEASTYAMTLAGLLAVGALARRRKAQ
;
A
#
# COMPACT_ATOMS: atom_id res chain seq x y z
N MET A 1 25.37 -39.79 -17.02
CA MET A 1 24.20 -38.95 -16.71
C MET A 1 24.07 -38.76 -15.19
N LYS A 2 24.77 -37.81 -14.56
CA LYS A 2 24.46 -37.35 -13.18
C LYS A 2 24.95 -35.90 -12.99
N TYR A 3 24.17 -35.11 -12.23
CA TYR A 3 24.45 -33.77 -11.69
C TYR A 3 24.14 -32.53 -12.55
N ARG A 4 22.87 -32.31 -12.90
CA ARG A 4 22.35 -30.98 -13.32
C ARG A 4 21.13 -30.53 -12.49
N GLN A 5 21.16 -30.69 -11.16
CA GLN A 5 19.99 -30.36 -10.32
C GLN A 5 20.26 -29.44 -9.12
N THR A 6 21.44 -28.83 -8.99
CA THR A 6 21.79 -28.06 -7.77
C THR A 6 21.89 -26.55 -7.95
N LEU A 7 21.16 -25.96 -8.90
CA LEU A 7 21.17 -24.52 -9.16
C LEU A 7 19.76 -23.90 -9.21
N ALA A 8 18.89 -24.28 -8.27
CA ALA A 8 17.57 -23.63 -8.11
C ALA A 8 17.23 -23.27 -6.66
N LEU A 9 18.07 -23.63 -5.69
CA LEU A 9 17.71 -23.55 -4.27
C LEU A 9 18.06 -22.22 -3.57
N ALA A 10 18.94 -21.39 -4.15
CA ALA A 10 19.40 -20.16 -3.49
C ALA A 10 18.49 -18.94 -3.71
N ALA A 11 17.66 -18.94 -4.76
CA ALA A 11 16.70 -17.86 -5.00
C ALA A 11 15.39 -18.03 -4.20
N GLY A 12 15.12 -19.23 -3.69
CA GLY A 12 13.87 -19.54 -2.96
C GLY A 12 13.92 -19.22 -1.46
N LEU A 13 15.10 -19.12 -0.86
CA LEU A 13 15.25 -18.95 0.60
C LEU A 13 15.08 -17.50 1.11
N ALA A 14 15.03 -16.51 0.21
CA ALA A 14 14.62 -15.15 0.55
C ALA A 14 13.09 -14.95 0.46
N MET A 15 12.35 -15.95 -0.01
CA MET A 15 10.89 -15.97 0.02
C MET A 15 10.42 -16.74 1.25
N THR A 16 10.96 -16.41 2.43
CA THR A 16 10.34 -16.83 3.68
C THR A 16 8.97 -16.20 3.75
N SER A 17 7.95 -17.05 3.57
CA SER A 17 6.52 -16.83 3.79
C SER A 17 6.23 -15.63 4.70
N LEU A 18 6.03 -14.47 4.09
CA LEU A 18 5.39 -13.36 4.76
C LEU A 18 3.91 -13.75 4.82
N ALA A 19 3.44 -14.13 6.01
CA ALA A 19 2.01 -14.17 6.28
C ALA A 19 1.43 -12.85 5.73
N GLN A 20 0.66 -12.96 4.64
CA GLN A 20 0.16 -11.81 3.89
C GLN A 20 -0.92 -11.13 4.71
N ALA A 21 -0.43 -10.29 5.59
CA ALA A 21 -1.17 -9.24 6.22
C ALA A 21 -1.54 -8.18 5.18
N GLN A 22 -2.75 -8.28 4.64
CA GLN A 22 -3.24 -7.38 3.61
C GLN A 22 -4.05 -6.26 4.27
N ILE A 23 -3.82 -5.02 3.84
CA ILE A 23 -4.65 -3.88 4.22
C ILE A 23 -5.74 -3.73 3.17
N PHE A 24 -6.98 -4.08 3.52
CA PHE A 24 -8.12 -4.02 2.61
C PHE A 24 -8.78 -2.65 2.67
N ILE A 25 -9.09 -2.12 1.49
CA ILE A 25 -9.93 -0.94 1.31
C ILE A 25 -11.11 -1.32 0.42
N SER A 26 -12.28 -0.77 0.72
CA SER A 26 -13.55 -1.03 0.03
C SER A 26 -14.32 0.28 -0.01
N GLU A 27 -14.96 0.58 -1.15
CA GLU A 27 -15.66 1.84 -1.40
C GLU A 27 -17.10 1.57 -1.88
N PRO A 28 -18.08 1.50 -0.96
CA PRO A 28 -19.45 1.21 -1.34
C PRO A 28 -20.03 2.36 -2.17
N GLY A 29 -20.41 2.06 -3.42
CA GLY A 29 -20.84 3.06 -4.39
C GLY A 29 -22.08 3.89 -4.04
N SER A 30 -21.95 5.18 -4.37
CA SER A 30 -22.93 6.13 -4.94
C SER A 30 -24.08 6.69 -4.08
N ASN A 31 -23.82 7.87 -3.53
CA ASN A 31 -24.73 9.02 -3.55
C ASN A 31 -24.05 10.33 -4.00
N GLY A 32 -22.90 10.26 -4.68
CA GLY A 32 -22.30 11.37 -5.42
C GLY A 32 -21.52 12.41 -4.61
N PHE A 33 -21.40 12.27 -3.29
CA PHE A 33 -20.77 13.28 -2.40
C PHE A 33 -19.96 12.68 -1.24
N ASN A 34 -19.78 11.35 -1.21
CA ASN A 34 -19.34 10.68 0.00
C ASN A 34 -18.83 9.26 -0.27
N VAL A 35 -17.56 9.04 0.05
CA VAL A 35 -16.84 7.78 -0.12
C VAL A 35 -16.36 7.31 1.25
N GLU A 36 -16.63 6.04 1.60
CA GLU A 36 -16.22 5.44 2.88
C GLU A 36 -15.07 4.46 2.67
N THR A 37 -13.86 4.90 3.00
CA THR A 37 -12.65 4.09 2.94
C THR A 37 -12.47 3.33 4.25
N SER A 38 -12.51 2.00 4.18
CA SER A 38 -12.16 1.11 5.29
C SER A 38 -10.71 0.65 5.20
N ILE A 39 -10.02 0.42 6.31
CA ILE A 39 -8.63 -0.05 6.36
C ILE A 39 -8.50 -1.07 7.48
N PHE A 40 -8.20 -2.32 7.13
CA PHE A 40 -7.95 -3.38 8.11
C PHE A 40 -6.45 -3.60 8.32
N ASN A 41 -5.96 -3.57 9.56
CA ASN A 41 -4.58 -3.95 9.83
C ASN A 41 -4.45 -5.47 9.94
N GLY A 42 -4.22 -6.14 8.81
CA GLY A 42 -3.93 -7.58 8.81
C GLY A 42 -2.54 -7.95 9.32
N THR A 43 -1.69 -6.98 9.67
CA THR A 43 -0.26 -7.19 9.99
C THR A 43 -0.04 -7.53 11.45
N SER A 44 1.10 -8.16 11.75
CA SER A 44 1.57 -8.37 13.12
C SER A 44 2.25 -7.13 13.72
N PHE A 45 2.13 -5.97 13.06
CA PHE A 45 2.82 -4.74 13.42
C PHE A 45 1.83 -3.59 13.55
N ASP A 46 2.16 -2.62 14.40
CA ASP A 46 1.35 -1.43 14.54
C ASP A 46 1.58 -0.49 13.37
N ILE A 47 0.49 -0.01 12.76
CA ILE A 47 0.55 1.00 11.71
C ILE A 47 0.64 2.37 12.40
N THR A 48 1.66 3.15 12.07
CA THR A 48 1.87 4.50 12.62
C THR A 48 1.47 5.59 11.64
N LYS A 49 1.40 5.28 10.34
CA LYS A 49 1.01 6.23 9.30
C LYS A 49 0.43 5.52 8.09
N ILE A 50 -0.60 6.10 7.49
CA ILE A 50 -1.09 5.75 6.15
C ILE A 50 -1.04 7.00 5.29
N THR A 51 -0.66 6.82 4.02
CA THR A 51 -0.61 7.86 2.99
C THR A 51 -1.26 7.35 1.71
N PHE A 52 -2.20 8.13 1.22
CA PHE A 52 -2.81 8.00 -0.10
C PHE A 52 -2.12 8.96 -1.06
N ASP A 53 -1.81 8.47 -2.25
CA ASP A 53 -1.13 9.23 -3.30
C ASP A 53 -1.83 8.99 -4.64
N PHE A 54 -2.62 9.98 -5.02
CA PHE A 54 -3.39 10.07 -6.26
C PHE A 54 -2.71 10.92 -7.33
N THR A 55 -1.45 11.32 -7.13
CA THR A 55 -0.73 12.21 -8.08
C THR A 55 -0.58 11.63 -9.49
N ASN A 56 -0.72 10.32 -9.63
CA ASN A 56 -0.61 9.61 -10.90
C ASN A 56 -1.93 8.95 -11.34
N THR A 57 -3.04 9.18 -10.62
CA THR A 57 -4.36 8.78 -11.12
C THR A 57 -4.96 9.86 -11.98
N LEU A 58 -5.71 9.46 -12.99
CA LEU A 58 -6.42 10.38 -13.87
C LEU A 58 -7.92 10.20 -13.68
N THR A 59 -8.59 11.30 -13.46
CA THR A 59 -10.05 11.44 -13.57
C THR A 59 -10.44 11.56 -15.05
N LEU A 60 -11.74 11.43 -15.36
CA LEU A 60 -12.31 11.54 -16.70
C LEU A 60 -12.12 12.92 -17.34
N ASP A 61 -11.84 13.93 -16.53
CA ASP A 61 -11.52 15.30 -16.96
C ASP A 61 -10.00 15.55 -17.12
N ASP A 62 -9.19 14.48 -17.15
CA ASP A 62 -7.73 14.51 -17.28
C ASP A 62 -6.99 15.22 -16.13
N SER A 63 -7.64 15.38 -14.97
CA SER A 63 -7.01 15.90 -13.75
C SER A 63 -6.64 14.76 -12.77
N HIS A 64 -6.66 15.01 -11.47
CA HIS A 64 -6.32 14.03 -10.43
C HIS A 64 -7.42 13.97 -9.39
N VAL A 65 -7.60 12.80 -8.77
CA VAL A 65 -8.44 12.68 -7.58
C VAL A 65 -7.81 13.45 -6.43
N VAL A 66 -8.59 14.29 -5.76
CA VAL A 66 -8.16 15.08 -4.62
C VAL A 66 -9.11 14.90 -3.46
N ILE A 67 -8.57 15.00 -2.24
CA ILE A 67 -9.41 15.30 -1.09
C ILE A 67 -9.74 16.78 -1.10
N ASP A 68 -11.02 17.10 -0.85
CA ASP A 68 -11.49 18.47 -0.74
C ASP A 68 -10.72 19.28 0.33
N GLY A 69 -10.92 20.60 0.32
CA GLY A 69 -10.32 21.50 1.31
C GLY A 69 -10.85 21.31 2.74
N ALA A 70 -12.00 20.65 2.91
CA ALA A 70 -12.59 20.37 4.21
C ALA A 70 -11.94 19.15 4.91
N GLY A 71 -11.29 18.28 4.13
CA GLY A 71 -10.65 17.07 4.61
C GLY A 71 -11.66 15.95 4.88
N PRO A 72 -11.31 14.94 5.70
CA PRO A 72 -12.21 13.84 5.99
C PRO A 72 -13.44 14.33 6.77
N GLN A 73 -14.63 14.07 6.25
CA GLN A 73 -15.91 14.43 6.87
C GLN A 73 -16.13 13.73 8.21
N SER A 74 -15.63 12.49 8.35
CA SER A 74 -15.63 11.76 9.62
C SER A 74 -14.62 10.61 9.59
N PHE A 75 -14.16 10.16 10.76
CA PHE A 75 -13.36 8.94 10.87
C PHE A 75 -13.53 8.28 12.24
N THR A 76 -13.32 6.97 12.29
CA THR A 76 -13.31 6.19 13.54
C THR A 76 -11.88 5.89 13.93
N THR A 77 -11.47 6.29 15.13
CA THR A 77 -10.13 5.96 15.63
C THR A 77 -10.00 4.46 15.89
N PRO A 78 -8.84 3.83 15.58
CA PRO A 78 -8.56 2.45 15.99
C PRO A 78 -8.61 2.29 17.51
N ALA A 79 -8.84 1.08 18.00
CA ALA A 79 -9.01 0.81 19.43
C ALA A 79 -7.75 1.21 20.23
N GLY A 80 -7.95 2.01 21.29
CA GLY A 80 -6.86 2.43 22.17
C GLY A 80 -5.89 3.44 21.56
N GLY A 81 -6.24 4.07 20.43
CA GLY A 81 -5.40 5.05 19.75
C GLY A 81 -6.14 6.30 19.28
N THR A 82 -5.39 7.17 18.61
CA THR A 82 -5.87 8.35 17.89
C THR A 82 -5.48 8.25 16.43
N ALA A 83 -6.27 8.88 15.57
CA ALA A 83 -5.96 9.11 14.16
C ALA A 83 -5.94 10.63 13.92
N THR A 84 -4.83 11.14 13.38
CA THR A 84 -4.66 12.57 13.08
C THR A 84 -4.47 12.73 11.58
N TYR A 85 -5.43 13.40 10.94
CA TYR A 85 -5.36 13.71 9.51
C TYR A 85 -4.18 14.65 9.17
N PHE A 86 -3.61 14.47 7.98
CA PHE A 86 -2.62 15.38 7.40
C PHE A 86 -2.71 15.41 5.88
N GLY A 87 -2.11 16.43 5.27
CA GLY A 87 -2.04 16.60 3.82
C GLY A 87 -3.27 17.30 3.25
N SER A 88 -3.34 17.34 1.92
CA SER A 88 -4.43 17.93 1.13
C SER A 88 -4.24 17.60 -0.36
N GLY A 89 -5.28 17.80 -1.17
CA GLY A 89 -5.20 17.57 -2.60
C GLY A 89 -4.99 16.09 -2.93
N ALA A 90 -4.08 15.78 -3.83
CA ALA A 90 -3.82 14.41 -4.28
C ALA A 90 -3.00 13.56 -3.29
N VAL A 91 -2.42 14.15 -2.24
CA VAL A 91 -1.60 13.42 -1.25
C VAL A 91 -2.03 13.76 0.17
N PHE A 92 -2.62 12.78 0.84
CA PHE A 92 -3.15 12.94 2.19
C PHE A 92 -3.08 11.64 2.99
N GLY A 93 -3.41 11.70 4.28
CA GLY A 93 -3.50 10.49 5.08
C GLY A 93 -3.68 10.73 6.57
N PHE A 94 -3.30 9.73 7.36
CA PHE A 94 -3.50 9.72 8.80
C PHE A 94 -2.24 9.24 9.53
N ASN A 95 -1.90 9.93 10.61
CA ASN A 95 -0.93 9.47 11.60
C ASN A 95 -1.69 8.79 12.74
N PHE A 96 -1.17 7.68 13.24
CA PHE A 96 -1.78 6.88 14.29
C PHE A 96 -0.85 6.80 15.50
N THR A 97 -1.44 6.92 16.69
CA THR A 97 -0.73 6.58 17.95
C THR A 97 -0.84 5.11 18.29
N SER A 98 -1.91 4.45 17.84
CA SER A 98 -2.14 3.01 17.97
C SER A 98 -3.11 2.60 16.86
N PHE A 99 -2.69 1.62 16.06
CA PHE A 99 -3.50 0.95 15.05
C PHE A 99 -2.97 -0.48 14.93
N ASN A 100 -3.43 -1.35 15.83
CA ASN A 100 -2.82 -2.64 16.10
C ASN A 100 -3.30 -3.72 15.13
N THR A 101 -2.72 -4.90 15.25
CA THR A 101 -3.17 -6.10 14.53
C THR A 101 -4.67 -6.34 14.73
N ALA A 102 -5.35 -6.62 13.62
CA ALA A 102 -6.78 -6.89 13.52
C ALA A 102 -7.72 -5.71 13.85
N ASP A 103 -7.18 -4.51 14.07
CA ASP A 103 -8.00 -3.31 14.17
C ASP A 103 -8.53 -2.87 12.79
N LEU A 104 -9.60 -2.08 12.84
CA LEU A 104 -10.24 -1.46 11.67
C LEU A 104 -10.24 0.06 11.84
N PHE A 105 -9.75 0.75 10.83
CA PHE A 105 -9.89 2.20 10.67
C PHE A 105 -10.88 2.48 9.55
N LYS A 106 -11.72 3.50 9.70
CA LYS A 106 -12.64 3.96 8.65
C LYS A 106 -12.63 5.47 8.61
N PHE A 107 -12.73 6.02 7.41
CA PHE A 107 -13.00 7.43 7.24
C PHE A 107 -13.91 7.67 6.04
N ARG A 108 -14.62 8.79 6.09
CA ARG A 108 -15.46 9.29 5.02
C ARG A 108 -14.89 10.59 4.50
N TRP A 109 -14.95 10.78 3.20
CA TRP A 109 -14.45 11.96 2.51
C TRP A 109 -15.24 12.20 1.23
N ASP A 110 -15.12 13.41 0.69
CA ASP A 110 -15.65 13.77 -0.62
C ASP A 110 -14.47 13.84 -1.61
N PRO A 111 -14.32 12.84 -2.49
CA PRO A 111 -13.30 12.84 -3.52
C PRO A 111 -13.78 13.64 -4.72
N ASP A 112 -13.06 14.72 -4.99
CA ASP A 112 -13.28 15.59 -6.13
C ASP A 112 -12.19 15.38 -7.19
N SER A 113 -12.35 16.04 -8.34
CA SER A 113 -11.24 16.24 -9.25
C SER A 113 -10.48 17.51 -8.85
N ALA A 114 -9.24 17.64 -9.31
CA ALA A 114 -8.44 18.81 -9.03
C ALA A 114 -8.98 20.11 -9.66
N ILE A 115 -9.97 20.01 -10.55
CA ILE A 115 -10.53 21.14 -11.33
C ILE A 115 -12.06 21.23 -11.26
N ASP A 116 -12.74 20.25 -10.67
CA ASP A 116 -14.20 20.17 -10.54
C ASP A 116 -14.57 19.63 -9.15
N ASP A 117 -15.15 20.51 -8.32
CA ASP A 117 -15.61 20.25 -6.95
C ASP A 117 -16.98 19.56 -6.89
N GLU A 118 -17.56 19.22 -8.05
CA GLU A 118 -18.78 18.42 -8.18
C GLU A 118 -18.53 17.14 -9.02
N TYR A 119 -17.27 16.75 -9.25
CA TYR A 119 -16.87 15.67 -10.14
C TYR A 119 -17.52 14.30 -9.81
N GLY A 120 -17.89 14.08 -8.55
CA GLY A 120 -18.62 12.89 -8.11
C GLY A 120 -17.80 11.61 -8.29
N ALA A 121 -16.55 11.61 -7.81
CA ALA A 121 -15.63 10.50 -8.05
C ALA A 121 -16.17 9.17 -7.51
N THR A 122 -15.82 8.10 -8.22
CA THR A 122 -16.16 6.72 -7.87
C THR A 122 -14.91 5.96 -7.46
N GLY A 123 -15.09 4.76 -6.88
CA GLY A 123 -13.95 3.88 -6.59
C GLY A 123 -13.08 3.58 -7.82
N LEU A 124 -13.64 3.61 -9.04
CA LEU A 124 -12.86 3.37 -10.26
C LEU A 124 -11.82 4.45 -10.54
N ASP A 125 -12.07 5.69 -10.12
CA ASP A 125 -11.13 6.82 -10.27
C ASP A 125 -9.87 6.64 -9.39
N PHE A 126 -9.91 5.72 -8.44
CA PHE A 126 -8.79 5.44 -7.54
C PHE A 126 -7.83 4.40 -8.11
N ILE A 127 -8.19 3.71 -9.20
CA ILE A 127 -7.35 2.67 -9.79
C ILE A 127 -6.00 3.25 -10.18
N GLY A 128 -4.92 2.60 -9.72
CA GLY A 128 -3.56 3.08 -9.96
C GLY A 128 -3.02 4.00 -8.86
N ALA A 129 -3.86 4.51 -7.94
CA ALA A 129 -3.37 5.28 -6.81
C ALA A 129 -2.55 4.40 -5.87
N LYS A 130 -1.48 4.99 -5.36
CA LYS A 130 -0.55 4.33 -4.47
C LYS A 130 -0.97 4.56 -3.03
N ILE A 131 -0.85 3.51 -2.24
CA ILE A 131 -1.07 3.56 -0.80
C ILE A 131 0.19 3.08 -0.12
N THR A 132 0.57 3.80 0.93
CA THR A 132 1.74 3.49 1.74
C THR A 132 1.34 3.44 3.20
N ALA A 133 1.71 2.37 3.89
CA ALA A 133 1.59 2.25 5.34
C ALA A 133 2.99 2.16 5.96
N VAL A 134 3.24 2.97 6.99
CA VAL A 134 4.44 2.85 7.82
C VAL A 134 4.05 2.07 9.06
N THR A 135 4.80 1.01 9.33
CA THR A 135 4.61 0.14 10.50
C THR A 135 5.83 0.20 11.42
N SER A 136 5.71 -0.36 12.62
CA SER A 136 6.84 -0.55 13.54
C SER A 136 7.97 -1.43 12.98
N ASN A 137 7.73 -2.18 11.89
CA ASN A 137 8.70 -3.06 11.25
C ASN A 137 9.00 -2.69 9.78
N GLY A 138 8.72 -1.45 9.38
CA GLY A 138 9.07 -0.94 8.06
C GLY A 138 7.87 -0.47 7.25
N THR A 139 8.12 -0.20 5.97
CA THR A 139 7.13 0.39 5.07
C THR A 139 6.47 -0.67 4.20
N TYR A 140 5.16 -0.56 4.04
CA TYR A 140 4.35 -1.38 3.16
C TYR A 140 3.72 -0.50 2.10
N SER A 141 3.59 -1.02 0.87
CA SER A 141 2.93 -0.29 -0.20
C SER A 141 2.14 -1.21 -1.11
N GLY A 142 1.09 -0.65 -1.72
CA GLY A 142 0.21 -1.30 -2.66
C GLY A 142 -0.41 -0.25 -3.58
N VAL A 143 -1.13 -0.75 -4.58
CA VAL A 143 -1.84 0.07 -5.55
C VAL A 143 -3.29 -0.38 -5.56
N PHE A 144 -4.22 0.56 -5.68
CA PHE A 144 -5.63 0.23 -5.85
C PHE A 144 -5.86 -0.51 -7.18
N GLY A 145 -6.54 -1.64 -7.08
CA GLY A 145 -7.04 -2.44 -8.18
C GLY A 145 -8.55 -2.65 -8.06
N ARG A 146 -9.18 -2.97 -9.18
CA ARG A 146 -10.64 -3.21 -9.24
C ARG A 146 -11.02 -4.53 -8.56
N SER A 147 -12.06 -4.50 -7.74
CA SER A 147 -12.68 -5.68 -7.14
C SER A 147 -13.66 -6.35 -8.10
N GLY A 148 -13.18 -7.35 -8.84
CA GLY A 148 -14.01 -8.11 -9.78
C GLY A 148 -14.72 -7.20 -10.80
N ASN A 149 -16.05 -7.36 -10.92
CA ASN A 149 -16.89 -6.53 -11.78
C ASN A 149 -17.60 -5.38 -11.04
N SER A 150 -17.30 -5.16 -9.75
CA SER A 150 -17.88 -4.06 -8.96
C SER A 150 -17.24 -2.70 -9.30
N LEU A 151 -17.83 -1.62 -8.77
CA LEU A 151 -17.21 -0.30 -8.66
C LEU A 151 -16.24 -0.20 -7.46
N ASP A 152 -16.25 -1.20 -6.58
CA ASP A 152 -15.35 -1.26 -5.45
C ASP A 152 -13.90 -1.47 -5.93
N VAL A 153 -12.98 -0.79 -5.27
CA VAL A 153 -11.54 -1.01 -5.41
C VAL A 153 -10.95 -1.50 -4.11
N PHE A 154 -9.83 -2.21 -4.20
CA PHE A 154 -9.05 -2.66 -3.07
C PHE A 154 -7.56 -2.50 -3.37
N ALA A 155 -6.76 -2.29 -2.33
CA ALA A 155 -5.32 -2.44 -2.41
C ALA A 155 -4.90 -3.61 -1.54
N VAL A 156 -3.77 -4.23 -1.86
CA VAL A 156 -3.09 -5.17 -0.97
C VAL A 156 -1.67 -4.66 -0.77
N LEU A 157 -1.36 -4.28 0.45
CA LEU A 157 -0.07 -3.70 0.79
C LEU A 157 0.95 -4.82 1.11
N THR A 158 2.14 -4.71 0.51
CA THR A 158 3.26 -5.64 0.72
C THR A 158 4.49 -4.89 1.23
N PRO A 159 5.40 -5.55 1.98
CA PRO A 159 6.62 -4.89 2.45
C PRO A 159 7.44 -4.31 1.29
N VAL A 160 7.90 -3.08 1.46
CA VAL A 160 8.88 -2.46 0.57
C VAL A 160 10.27 -2.82 1.08
N PRO A 161 11.08 -3.56 0.30
CA PRO A 161 12.41 -3.94 0.76
C PRO A 161 13.27 -2.71 1.04
N GLU A 162 13.94 -2.71 2.18
CA GLU A 162 14.87 -1.64 2.53
C GLU A 162 16.11 -1.66 1.64
N ALA A 163 16.81 -0.52 1.51
CA ALA A 163 18.05 -0.43 0.74
C ALA A 163 19.11 -1.47 1.20
N SER A 164 19.15 -1.75 2.50
CA SER A 164 19.98 -2.78 3.12
C SER A 164 19.69 -4.18 2.58
N THR A 165 18.41 -4.50 2.31
CA THR A 165 17.98 -5.79 1.76
C THR A 165 18.55 -6.00 0.36
N TYR A 166 18.51 -4.97 -0.49
CA TYR A 166 19.13 -5.01 -1.81
C TYR A 166 20.66 -5.11 -1.72
N ALA A 167 21.29 -4.37 -0.82
CA ALA A 167 22.74 -4.41 -0.62
C ALA A 167 23.20 -5.81 -0.17
N MET A 168 22.47 -6.45 0.75
CA MET A 168 22.76 -7.81 1.20
C MET A 168 22.55 -8.84 0.10
N THR A 169 21.51 -8.67 -0.72
CA THR A 169 21.28 -9.53 -1.89
C THR A 169 22.43 -9.42 -2.88
N LEU A 170 22.88 -8.21 -3.18
CA LEU A 170 24.02 -7.95 -4.06
C LEU A 170 25.32 -8.54 -3.48
N ALA A 171 25.58 -8.32 -2.19
CA ALA A 171 26.74 -8.89 -1.50
C ALA A 171 26.74 -10.42 -1.55
N GLY A 172 25.57 -11.04 -1.36
CA GLY A 172 25.38 -12.49 -1.50
C GLY A 172 25.70 -12.98 -2.92
N LEU A 173 25.18 -12.30 -3.94
CA LEU A 173 25.45 -12.62 -5.35
C LEU A 173 26.95 -12.49 -5.70
N LEU A 174 27.62 -11.45 -5.20
CA LEU A 174 29.06 -11.25 -5.40
C LEU A 174 29.88 -12.37 -4.73
N ALA A 175 29.51 -12.79 -3.52
CA ALA A 175 30.17 -13.88 -2.82
C ALA A 175 30.03 -15.21 -3.57
N VAL A 176 28.83 -15.53 -4.07
CA VAL A 176 28.59 -16.73 -4.88
C VAL A 176 29.40 -16.67 -6.19
N GLY A 177 29.42 -15.52 -6.86
CA GLY A 177 30.21 -15.31 -8.08
C GLY A 177 31.72 -15.52 -7.86
N ALA A 178 32.26 -15.00 -6.76
CA ALA A 178 33.66 -15.18 -6.40
C ALA A 178 34.02 -16.66 -6.13
N LEU A 179 33.15 -17.39 -5.43
CA LEU A 179 33.33 -18.82 -5.16
C LEU A 179 33.25 -19.66 -6.45
N ALA A 180 32.32 -19.35 -7.34
CA ALA A 180 32.19 -20.03 -8.63
C ALA A 180 33.42 -19.79 -9.52
N ARG A 181 33.98 -18.57 -9.52
CA ARG A 181 35.21 -18.25 -10.26
C ARG A 181 36.40 -19.04 -9.74
N ARG A 182 36.56 -19.15 -8.42
CA ARG A 182 37.65 -19.94 -7.80
C ARG A 182 37.59 -21.41 -8.20
N ARG A 183 36.39 -22.00 -8.27
CA ARG A 183 36.19 -23.40 -8.68
C ARG A 183 36.50 -23.70 -10.14
N LYS A 184 36.40 -22.71 -11.03
CA LYS A 184 36.81 -22.86 -12.45
C LYS A 184 38.32 -22.69 -12.68
N ALA A 185 39.01 -22.06 -11.74
CA ALA A 185 40.46 -21.84 -11.81
C ALA A 185 41.28 -22.97 -11.17
N GLN A 186 40.61 -23.96 -10.57
CA GLN A 186 41.18 -25.23 -10.11
C GLN A 186 40.80 -26.33 -11.09
#